data_AF-A0A3D2SHR1-F1
#
_entry.id   AF-A0A3D2SHR1-F1
#
_cell.length_a   1.000
_cell.length_b   1.000
_cell.length_c   1.000
_cell.angle_alpha   90.00
_cell.angle_beta   90.00
_cell.angle_gamma   90.00
#
_symmetry.space_group_name_H-M   'P 1'
#
loop_
_entity.id
_entity.type
_entity.pdbx_description
1 polymer ?
#
loop_
_entity_poly.entity_id
_entity_poly.type
_entity_poly.pdbx_seq_one_letter_code
_entity_poly.pdbx_strand_id
1 'polypeptide(L)'
;MHINLSDLYIQMQQQLDQTQAVLDEHIIIELINRIRPSDSKDQDEINDKFEAFVESLLIGPNAANTLQSFLLRLINQYKQTSLYADSGILSLDGFWNQLVKRLGAHFLPLIQDDHDLSTLIGKVFHQRSDKYWLNAIDEKHWYALFEIIGQSNSNIDEKRAIQDQMIKAITVLSYRISGIGLYPEFINAQPELTEYESPFLVQNREVIDFIEKFKKQHYTGHEVAVLEPPDASQAFVMFEQCREVVLKIRRATKRIGVSLSLTYLLSLLEQCLDRIELLLNIVVGDAQIRYLSLGEFLEDITEAHYSEKSVRSLMTTNSELIALQVTESASRTGEHYVSTDKKGFFEMYR
;
A
#
# COMPACT_ATOMS: atom_id res chain seq x y z
N MET A 1 30.19 9.50 -3.47
CA MET A 1 30.57 8.07 -3.55
C MET A 1 30.43 7.59 -5.01
N HIS A 2 31.23 6.64 -5.53
CA HIS A 2 31.02 6.13 -6.90
C HIS A 2 30.40 4.73 -6.87
N ILE A 3 29.14 4.61 -7.33
CA ILE A 3 28.49 3.32 -7.59
C ILE A 3 28.65 3.01 -9.08
N ASN A 4 29.26 1.86 -9.43
CA ASN A 4 29.30 1.41 -10.81
C ASN A 4 28.07 0.56 -11.12
N LEU A 5 27.20 1.07 -12.00
CA LEU A 5 25.98 0.41 -12.46
C LEU A 5 25.98 0.15 -13.98
N SER A 6 27.05 0.55 -14.67
CA SER A 6 27.15 0.47 -16.14
C SER A 6 27.03 -0.95 -16.68
N ASP A 7 27.59 -1.92 -15.97
CA ASP A 7 27.49 -3.34 -16.28
C ASP A 7 26.05 -3.85 -16.17
N LEU A 8 25.28 -3.40 -15.18
CA LEU A 8 23.87 -3.78 -15.03
C LEU A 8 23.02 -3.22 -16.16
N TYR A 9 23.24 -1.97 -16.57
CA TYR A 9 22.52 -1.40 -17.72
C TYR A 9 22.82 -2.14 -19.02
N ILE A 10 24.08 -2.56 -19.23
CA ILE A 10 24.44 -3.39 -20.38
C ILE A 10 23.71 -4.74 -20.33
N GLN A 11 23.66 -5.40 -19.16
CA GLN A 11 22.93 -6.66 -19.00
C GLN A 11 21.43 -6.50 -19.25
N MET A 12 20.81 -5.44 -18.73
CA MET A 12 19.41 -5.10 -19.00
C MET A 12 19.17 -4.92 -20.50
N GLN A 13 20.02 -4.14 -21.19
CA GLN A 13 19.91 -3.92 -22.63
C GLN A 13 20.03 -5.23 -23.41
N GLN A 14 20.99 -6.09 -23.04
CA GLN A 14 21.16 -7.40 -23.67
C GLN A 14 19.92 -8.27 -23.55
N GLN A 15 19.24 -8.28 -22.39
CA GLN A 15 17.98 -9.01 -22.23
C GLN A 15 16.83 -8.38 -23.00
N LEU A 16 16.77 -7.05 -23.09
CA LEU A 16 15.74 -6.33 -23.85
C LEU A 16 15.88 -6.54 -25.37
N ASP A 17 17.12 -6.68 -25.87
CA ASP A 17 17.44 -6.93 -27.27
C ASP A 17 17.20 -8.41 -27.67
N GLN A 18 17.35 -9.33 -26.71
CA GLN A 18 17.02 -10.73 -26.92
C GLN A 18 15.50 -10.91 -27.00
N THR A 19 15.03 -11.72 -27.95
CA THR A 19 13.61 -12.16 -28.00
C THR A 19 13.33 -13.22 -26.92
N GLN A 20 13.87 -13.04 -25.71
CA GLN A 20 13.64 -13.93 -24.59
C GLN A 20 12.24 -13.65 -24.02
N ALA A 21 11.49 -14.70 -23.71
CA ALA A 21 10.09 -14.56 -23.26
C ALA A 21 9.96 -14.06 -21.81
N VAL A 22 11.01 -14.19 -20.99
CA VAL A 22 11.00 -13.87 -19.55
C VAL A 22 12.31 -13.15 -19.21
N LEU A 23 12.21 -12.04 -18.47
CA LEU A 23 13.38 -11.29 -18.01
C LEU A 23 13.88 -11.87 -16.70
N ASP A 24 15.19 -11.81 -16.46
CA ASP A 24 15.78 -12.26 -15.21
C ASP A 24 15.67 -11.16 -14.14
N GLU A 25 14.87 -11.40 -13.11
CA GLU A 25 14.70 -10.50 -11.96
C GLU A 25 16.02 -10.24 -11.19
N HIS A 26 17.04 -11.11 -11.32
CA HIS A 26 18.28 -10.99 -10.55
C HIS A 26 19.02 -9.66 -10.81
N ILE A 27 18.91 -9.11 -12.01
CA ILE A 27 19.57 -7.83 -12.34
C ILE A 27 19.04 -6.67 -11.48
N ILE A 28 17.74 -6.66 -11.15
CA ILE A 28 17.15 -5.65 -10.26
C ILE A 28 17.48 -5.91 -8.79
N ILE A 29 17.56 -7.17 -8.39
CA ILE A 29 18.04 -7.53 -7.04
C ILE A 29 19.46 -7.00 -6.83
N GLU A 30 20.34 -7.18 -7.83
CA GLU A 30 21.72 -6.70 -7.77
C GLU A 30 21.82 -5.17 -7.84
N LEU A 31 20.94 -4.51 -8.61
CA LEU A 31 20.84 -3.06 -8.60
C LEU A 31 20.55 -2.53 -7.18
N ILE A 32 19.54 -3.07 -6.50
CA ILE A 32 19.20 -2.67 -5.14
C ILE A 32 20.31 -3.04 -4.15
N ASN A 33 21.00 -4.17 -4.32
CA ASN A 33 22.17 -4.51 -3.50
C ASN A 33 23.26 -3.45 -3.53
N ARG A 34 23.52 -2.86 -4.70
CA ARG A 34 24.56 -1.84 -4.87
C ARG A 34 24.14 -0.47 -4.36
N ILE A 35 22.85 -0.16 -4.37
CA ILE A 35 22.29 1.11 -3.88
C ILE A 35 22.06 1.08 -2.35
N ARG A 36 21.80 -0.10 -1.78
CA ARG A 36 21.52 -0.28 -0.34
C ARG A 36 22.66 0.30 0.52
N PRO A 37 22.36 1.14 1.52
CA PRO A 37 23.36 1.64 2.46
C PRO A 37 23.91 0.50 3.34
N SER A 38 25.12 0.67 3.83
CA SER A 38 25.75 -0.26 4.76
C SER A 38 25.11 -0.14 6.15
N ASP A 39 24.76 1.09 6.54
CA ASP A 39 23.91 1.39 7.71
C ASP A 39 22.59 2.02 7.25
N SER A 40 21.47 1.32 7.48
CA SER A 40 20.13 1.81 7.11
C SER A 40 19.63 3.01 7.92
N LYS A 41 20.46 3.55 8.82
CA LYS A 41 20.18 4.74 9.62
C LYS A 41 21.12 5.91 9.33
N ASP A 42 22.15 5.69 8.49
CA ASP A 42 23.08 6.74 8.10
C ASP A 42 22.46 7.56 6.96
N GLN A 43 21.87 8.70 7.31
CA GLN A 43 21.18 9.58 6.37
C GLN A 43 22.11 10.11 5.26
N ASP A 44 23.37 10.37 5.60
CA ASP A 44 24.35 10.89 4.64
C ASP A 44 24.73 9.78 3.64
N GLU A 45 24.99 8.55 4.12
CA GLU A 45 25.23 7.41 3.23
C GLU A 45 24.03 7.16 2.30
N ILE A 46 22.81 7.16 2.84
CA ILE A 46 21.57 6.92 2.08
C ILE A 46 21.45 7.94 0.93
N ASN A 47 21.56 9.22 1.25
CA ASN A 47 21.45 10.30 0.27
C ASN A 47 22.58 10.22 -0.77
N ASP A 48 23.84 10.03 -0.34
CA ASP A 48 24.99 9.92 -1.24
C ASP A 48 24.86 8.73 -2.21
N LYS A 49 24.36 7.57 -1.74
CA LYS A 49 24.16 6.40 -2.61
C LYS A 49 23.05 6.63 -3.61
N PHE A 50 21.94 7.21 -3.16
CA PHE A 50 20.79 7.44 -4.01
C PHE A 50 21.05 8.53 -5.05
N GLU A 51 21.75 9.61 -4.66
CA GLU A 51 22.22 10.63 -5.60
C GLU A 51 23.18 10.02 -6.63
N ALA A 52 24.15 9.22 -6.21
CA ALA A 52 25.06 8.52 -7.13
C ALA A 52 24.31 7.58 -8.11
N PHE A 53 23.22 6.95 -7.67
CA PHE A 53 22.35 6.16 -8.55
C PHE A 53 21.66 7.05 -9.60
N VAL A 54 21.04 8.15 -9.17
CA VAL A 54 20.39 9.12 -10.05
C VAL A 54 21.39 9.71 -11.07
N GLU A 55 22.58 10.11 -10.62
CA GLU A 55 23.66 10.60 -11.48
C GLU A 55 24.09 9.55 -12.53
N SER A 56 24.17 8.27 -12.15
CA SER A 56 24.56 7.21 -13.07
C SER A 56 23.56 7.01 -14.23
N LEU A 57 22.27 7.30 -13.99
CA LEU A 57 21.23 7.28 -15.02
C LEU A 57 21.35 8.47 -15.98
N LEU A 58 21.80 9.63 -15.48
CA LEU A 58 22.00 10.84 -16.29
C LEU A 58 23.23 10.76 -17.18
N ILE A 59 24.33 10.20 -16.65
CA ILE A 59 25.62 10.14 -17.35
C ILE A 59 25.65 8.95 -18.33
N GLY A 60 24.98 7.85 -18.01
CA GLY A 60 24.96 6.63 -18.82
C GLY A 60 24.16 6.80 -20.12
N PRO A 61 24.73 6.51 -21.30
CA PRO A 61 23.98 6.59 -22.55
C PRO A 61 22.80 5.61 -22.54
N ASN A 62 21.59 6.12 -22.76
CA ASN A 62 20.32 5.39 -22.71
C ASN A 62 19.98 4.71 -21.37
N ALA A 63 20.77 4.90 -20.29
CA ALA A 63 20.60 4.16 -19.04
C ALA A 63 19.18 4.31 -18.44
N ALA A 64 18.64 5.53 -18.41
CA ALA A 64 17.27 5.80 -17.98
C ALA A 64 16.21 5.04 -18.82
N ASN A 65 16.34 5.06 -20.15
CA ASN A 65 15.43 4.37 -21.07
C ASN A 65 15.50 2.85 -20.91
N THR A 66 16.72 2.32 -20.78
CA THR A 66 16.98 0.89 -20.59
C THR A 66 16.37 0.43 -19.26
N LEU A 67 16.62 1.17 -18.17
CA LEU A 67 16.03 0.87 -16.86
C LEU A 67 14.51 0.93 -16.90
N GLN A 68 13.93 1.98 -17.49
CA GLN A 68 12.47 2.11 -17.65
C GLN A 68 11.88 0.90 -18.38
N SER A 69 12.43 0.58 -19.56
CA SER A 69 11.94 -0.52 -20.40
C SER A 69 12.03 -1.85 -19.67
N PHE A 70 13.15 -2.08 -18.97
CA PHE A 70 13.37 -3.29 -18.18
C PHE A 70 12.36 -3.42 -17.03
N LEU A 71 12.19 -2.36 -16.23
CA LEU A 71 11.24 -2.33 -15.11
C LEU A 71 9.81 -2.56 -15.57
N LEU A 72 9.36 -1.84 -16.61
CA LEU A 72 8.00 -1.96 -17.13
C LEU A 72 7.71 -3.38 -17.64
N ARG A 73 8.64 -3.99 -18.39
CA ARG A 73 8.49 -5.36 -18.88
C ARG A 73 8.59 -6.40 -17.77
N LEU A 74 9.46 -6.19 -16.78
CA LEU A 74 9.59 -7.09 -15.64
C LEU A 74 8.30 -7.07 -14.80
N ILE A 75 7.80 -5.88 -14.44
CA ILE A 75 6.56 -5.74 -13.67
C ILE A 75 5.36 -6.40 -14.39
N ASN A 76 5.28 -6.26 -15.71
CA ASN A 76 4.22 -6.89 -16.51
C ASN A 76 4.31 -8.43 -16.62
N GLN A 77 5.39 -9.07 -16.15
CA GLN A 77 5.47 -10.54 -16.04
C GLN A 77 4.72 -11.09 -14.82
N TYR A 78 4.43 -10.24 -13.83
CA TYR A 78 3.79 -10.65 -12.57
C TYR A 78 2.32 -10.22 -12.53
N LYS A 79 1.53 -10.92 -11.72
CA LYS A 79 0.20 -10.49 -11.30
C LYS A 79 0.35 -9.32 -10.33
N GLN A 80 -0.27 -8.19 -10.64
CA GLN A 80 0.00 -6.92 -9.92
C GLN A 80 -1.13 -6.48 -8.98
N THR A 81 -2.37 -6.92 -9.23
CA THR A 81 -3.57 -6.36 -8.58
C THR A 81 -3.54 -6.49 -7.06
N SER A 82 -3.08 -7.63 -6.54
CA SER A 82 -2.94 -7.91 -5.10
C SER A 82 -1.94 -6.96 -4.42
N LEU A 83 -0.80 -6.68 -5.05
CA LEU A 83 0.16 -5.70 -4.54
C LEU A 83 -0.51 -4.32 -4.39
N TYR A 84 -1.23 -3.88 -5.42
CA TYR A 84 -1.89 -2.57 -5.42
C TYR A 84 -3.06 -2.49 -4.43
N ALA A 85 -3.90 -3.53 -4.34
CA ALA A 85 -5.17 -3.50 -3.61
C ALA A 85 -5.14 -4.12 -2.20
N ASP A 86 -4.16 -4.97 -1.89
CA ASP A 86 -4.15 -5.77 -0.66
C ASP A 86 -2.87 -5.59 0.17
N SER A 87 -1.71 -5.36 -0.45
CA SER A 87 -0.47 -5.26 0.31
C SER A 87 -0.46 -4.03 1.23
N GLY A 88 -0.19 -4.26 2.51
CA GLY A 88 -0.21 -3.26 3.58
C GLY A 88 -1.60 -2.97 4.14
N ILE A 89 -2.65 -3.57 3.57
CA ILE A 89 -4.04 -3.35 3.98
C ILE A 89 -4.52 -4.54 4.83
N LEU A 90 -5.26 -4.24 5.90
CA LEU A 90 -5.88 -5.26 6.72
C LEU A 90 -6.90 -6.10 5.91
N SER A 91 -6.92 -7.41 6.11
CA SER A 91 -7.93 -8.30 5.51
C SER A 91 -9.33 -8.03 6.08
N LEU A 92 -10.36 -8.19 5.25
CA LEU A 92 -11.76 -8.17 5.70
C LEU A 92 -12.13 -9.34 6.62
N ASP A 93 -11.29 -10.39 6.72
CA ASP A 93 -11.53 -11.56 7.58
C ASP A 93 -11.57 -11.21 9.08
N GLY A 94 -11.15 -10.00 9.46
CA GLY A 94 -11.14 -9.52 10.83
C GLY A 94 -9.85 -9.82 11.59
N PHE A 95 -9.71 -9.17 12.74
CA PHE A 95 -8.51 -9.19 13.57
C PHE A 95 -8.08 -10.61 13.99
N TRP A 96 -9.02 -11.41 14.52
CA TRP A 96 -8.69 -12.74 15.07
C TRP A 96 -8.18 -13.71 14.00
N ASN A 97 -8.78 -13.67 12.81
CA ASN A 97 -8.33 -14.50 11.69
C ASN A 97 -6.91 -14.11 11.26
N GLN A 98 -6.60 -12.82 11.19
CA GLN A 98 -5.23 -12.37 10.94
C GLN A 98 -4.26 -12.78 12.04
N LEU A 99 -4.65 -12.65 13.30
CA LEU A 99 -3.78 -13.01 14.43
C LEU A 99 -3.42 -14.49 14.39
N VAL A 100 -4.41 -15.36 14.21
CA VAL A 100 -4.21 -16.82 14.10
C VAL A 100 -3.36 -17.15 12.87
N LYS A 101 -3.61 -16.52 11.71
CA LYS A 101 -2.79 -16.70 10.50
C LYS A 101 -1.32 -16.33 10.76
N ARG A 102 -1.04 -15.18 11.39
CA ARG A 102 0.33 -14.73 11.68
C ARG A 102 1.04 -15.57 12.74
N LEU A 103 0.32 -16.05 13.76
CA LEU A 103 0.86 -17.00 14.75
C LEU A 103 1.16 -18.37 14.12
N GLY A 104 0.23 -18.87 13.30
CA GLY A 104 0.37 -20.14 12.59
C GLY A 104 1.51 -20.14 11.56
N ALA A 105 1.77 -18.99 10.93
CA ALA A 105 2.88 -18.81 9.99
C ALA A 105 4.27 -19.07 10.61
N HIS A 106 4.40 -19.04 11.95
CA HIS A 106 5.63 -19.43 12.63
C HIS A 106 5.90 -20.95 12.55
N PHE A 107 4.85 -21.75 12.36
CA PHE A 107 4.93 -23.21 12.28
C PHE A 107 4.76 -23.73 10.85
N LEU A 108 3.92 -23.07 10.05
CA LEU A 108 3.67 -23.42 8.65
C LEU A 108 3.75 -22.14 7.80
N PRO A 109 4.90 -21.88 7.15
CA PRO A 109 5.07 -20.69 6.31
C PRO A 109 3.96 -20.60 5.26
N LEU A 110 3.41 -19.41 5.08
CA LEU A 110 2.42 -19.16 4.03
C LEU A 110 3.11 -19.33 2.67
N ILE A 111 2.50 -20.14 1.80
CA ILE A 111 2.98 -20.32 0.42
C ILE A 111 2.77 -19.00 -0.31
N GLN A 112 3.84 -18.43 -0.85
CA GLN A 112 3.79 -17.26 -1.72
C GLN A 112 3.54 -17.72 -3.17
N ASP A 113 2.72 -16.98 -3.92
CA ASP A 113 2.58 -17.20 -5.37
C ASP A 113 3.80 -16.57 -6.06
N ASP A 114 4.66 -17.41 -6.65
CA ASP A 114 5.89 -16.96 -7.32
C ASP A 114 5.61 -16.05 -8.52
N HIS A 115 4.37 -16.02 -9.02
CA HIS A 115 3.94 -15.13 -10.11
C HIS A 115 3.31 -13.82 -9.61
N ASP A 116 3.23 -13.58 -8.31
CA ASP A 116 2.70 -12.34 -7.74
C ASP A 116 3.79 -11.27 -7.61
N LEU A 117 3.46 -10.03 -7.94
CA LEU A 117 4.43 -8.92 -7.90
C LEU A 117 4.94 -8.66 -6.48
N SER A 118 4.15 -8.96 -5.45
CA SER A 118 4.59 -8.93 -4.05
C SER A 118 5.76 -9.87 -3.77
N THR A 119 5.85 -10.99 -4.49
CA THR A 119 6.99 -11.90 -4.40
C THR A 119 8.25 -11.26 -4.98
N LEU A 120 8.15 -10.55 -6.10
CA LEU A 120 9.28 -9.79 -6.65
C LEU A 120 9.75 -8.71 -5.66
N ILE A 121 8.83 -7.94 -5.08
CA ILE A 121 9.16 -6.92 -4.06
C ILE A 121 9.93 -7.55 -2.90
N GLY A 122 9.50 -8.72 -2.41
CA GLY A 122 10.18 -9.43 -1.34
C GLY A 122 11.59 -9.94 -1.69
N LYS A 123 11.85 -10.24 -2.97
CA LYS A 123 13.19 -10.64 -3.46
C LYS A 123 14.12 -9.45 -3.67
N VAL A 124 13.59 -8.37 -4.23
CA VAL A 124 14.32 -7.13 -4.52
C VAL A 124 14.72 -6.44 -3.21
N PHE A 125 13.75 -6.24 -2.32
CA PHE A 125 13.94 -5.63 -1.00
C PHE A 125 13.97 -6.70 0.09
N HIS A 126 14.88 -7.67 -0.02
CA HIS A 126 14.94 -8.87 0.83
C HIS A 126 15.56 -8.66 2.21
N GLN A 127 16.11 -7.48 2.52
CA GLN A 127 16.60 -7.19 3.85
C GLN A 127 15.54 -6.47 4.67
N ARG A 128 15.30 -6.91 5.92
CA ARG A 128 14.33 -6.27 6.82
C ARG A 128 14.65 -4.78 7.07
N SER A 129 15.91 -4.39 6.93
CA SER A 129 16.37 -3.01 7.03
C SER A 129 15.95 -2.15 5.83
N ASP A 130 15.46 -2.74 4.74
CA ASP A 130 15.20 -2.02 3.49
C ASP A 130 14.17 -0.91 3.65
N LYS A 131 13.13 -1.18 4.45
CA LYS A 131 12.12 -0.18 4.77
C LYS A 131 12.65 1.04 5.53
N TYR A 132 13.75 0.92 6.28
CA TYR A 132 14.26 2.05 7.05
C TYR A 132 14.99 3.06 6.18
N TRP A 133 15.78 2.59 5.22
CA TRP A 133 16.52 3.50 4.34
C TRP A 133 15.65 4.03 3.21
N LEU A 134 14.68 3.26 2.72
CA LEU A 134 13.72 3.75 1.72
C LEU A 134 12.90 4.91 2.27
N ASN A 135 12.30 4.74 3.45
CA ASN A 135 11.51 5.80 4.13
C ASN A 135 12.36 6.99 4.59
N ALA A 136 13.70 6.90 4.50
CA ALA A 136 14.61 7.98 4.86
C ALA A 136 15.05 8.79 3.63
N ILE A 137 14.73 8.38 2.40
CA ILE A 137 15.08 9.12 1.19
C ILE A 137 14.23 10.40 1.12
N ASP A 138 14.88 11.56 0.98
CA ASP A 138 14.14 12.81 0.78
C ASP A 138 13.28 12.76 -0.50
N GLU A 139 12.06 13.32 -0.44
CA GLU A 139 11.12 13.43 -1.56
C GLU A 139 11.75 13.96 -2.87
N LYS A 140 12.70 14.90 -2.77
CA LYS A 140 13.42 15.47 -3.93
C LYS A 140 14.16 14.39 -4.75
N HIS A 141 14.68 13.36 -4.08
CA HIS A 141 15.42 12.30 -4.74
C HIS A 141 14.46 11.33 -5.44
N TRP A 142 13.32 11.01 -4.81
CA TRP A 142 12.24 10.27 -5.46
C TRP A 142 11.74 10.97 -6.71
N TYR A 143 11.48 12.27 -6.60
CA TYR A 143 11.10 13.10 -7.75
C TYR A 143 12.13 13.01 -8.87
N ALA A 144 13.42 13.24 -8.57
CA ALA A 144 14.50 13.20 -9.57
C ALA A 144 14.59 11.83 -10.26
N LEU A 145 14.50 10.73 -9.50
CA LEU A 145 14.54 9.37 -10.05
C LEU A 145 13.40 9.13 -11.04
N PHE A 146 12.15 9.40 -10.62
CA PHE A 146 10.98 9.13 -11.45
C PHE A 146 10.81 10.14 -12.58
N GLU A 147 11.33 11.35 -12.46
CA GLU A 147 11.44 12.31 -13.56
C GLU A 147 12.34 11.74 -14.66
N ILE A 148 13.56 11.32 -14.32
CA ILE A 148 14.53 10.78 -15.30
C ILE A 148 14.00 9.52 -15.98
N ILE A 149 13.46 8.59 -15.21
CA ILE A 149 12.90 7.34 -15.75
C ILE A 149 11.58 7.61 -16.50
N GLY A 150 10.81 8.62 -16.09
CA GLY A 150 9.49 8.95 -16.62
C GLY A 150 9.48 9.76 -17.93
N GLN A 151 10.58 10.46 -18.26
CA GLN A 151 10.68 11.35 -19.43
C GLN A 151 10.45 10.67 -20.79
N SER A 152 10.75 9.38 -20.90
CA SER A 152 10.63 8.67 -22.18
C SER A 152 9.18 8.42 -22.56
N ASN A 153 8.77 8.84 -23.76
CA ASN A 153 7.46 8.53 -24.34
C ASN A 153 7.38 7.12 -24.97
N SER A 154 8.41 6.29 -24.78
CA SER A 154 8.43 4.88 -25.22
C SER A 154 7.62 3.97 -24.27
N ASN A 155 7.48 2.69 -24.65
CA ASN A 155 6.83 1.63 -23.86
C ASN A 155 5.38 1.94 -23.48
N ILE A 156 4.63 2.56 -24.41
CA ILE A 156 3.25 3.02 -24.18
C ILE A 156 2.35 1.85 -23.78
N ASP A 157 2.49 0.69 -24.42
CA ASP A 157 1.66 -0.48 -24.15
C ASP A 157 2.00 -1.11 -22.79
N GLU A 158 3.28 -1.20 -22.42
CA GLU A 158 3.69 -1.69 -21.11
C GLU A 158 3.23 -0.77 -19.97
N LYS A 159 3.32 0.56 -20.17
CA LYS A 159 2.79 1.55 -19.21
C LYS A 159 1.28 1.42 -19.06
N ARG A 160 0.57 1.29 -20.19
CA ARG A 160 -0.88 1.10 -20.21
C ARG A 160 -1.30 -0.17 -19.47
N ALA A 161 -0.58 -1.28 -19.68
CA ALA A 161 -0.87 -2.54 -19.00
C ALA A 161 -0.78 -2.42 -17.47
N ILE A 162 0.23 -1.70 -16.96
CA ILE A 162 0.37 -1.43 -15.52
C ILE A 162 -0.76 -0.52 -15.01
N GLN A 163 -1.06 0.57 -15.74
CA GLN A 163 -2.17 1.47 -15.40
C GLN A 163 -3.51 0.74 -15.33
N ASP A 164 -3.78 -0.18 -16.25
CA ASP A 164 -4.99 -1.01 -16.23
C ASP A 164 -5.07 -1.89 -14.97
N GLN A 165 -3.94 -2.38 -14.46
CA GLN A 165 -3.92 -3.12 -13.18
C GLN A 165 -4.17 -2.21 -11.98
N MET A 166 -3.64 -0.99 -11.98
CA MET A 166 -3.93 0.02 -10.94
C MET A 166 -5.41 0.41 -10.94
N ILE A 167 -6.02 0.60 -12.12
CA ILE A 167 -7.47 0.89 -12.26
C ILE A 167 -8.33 -0.25 -11.69
N LYS A 168 -7.94 -1.51 -11.94
CA LYS A 168 -8.61 -2.67 -11.32
C LYS A 168 -8.48 -2.63 -9.79
N ALA A 169 -7.32 -2.31 -9.25
CA ALA A 169 -7.11 -2.18 -7.81
C ALA A 169 -7.93 -1.04 -7.20
N ILE A 170 -7.97 0.13 -7.84
CA ILE A 170 -8.82 1.27 -7.47
C ILE A 170 -10.29 0.84 -7.41
N THR A 171 -10.75 0.06 -8.39
CA THR A 171 -12.11 -0.49 -8.41
C THR A 171 -12.38 -1.36 -7.18
N VAL A 172 -11.47 -2.29 -6.88
CA VAL A 172 -11.59 -3.20 -5.73
C VAL A 172 -11.62 -2.43 -4.41
N LEU A 173 -10.71 -1.47 -4.24
CA LEU A 173 -10.63 -0.63 -3.03
C LEU A 173 -11.90 0.19 -2.84
N SER A 174 -12.44 0.77 -3.92
CA SER A 174 -13.66 1.55 -3.87
C SER A 174 -14.87 0.72 -3.44
N TYR A 175 -15.05 -0.49 -3.99
CA TYR A 175 -16.09 -1.40 -3.52
C TYR A 175 -15.88 -1.85 -2.08
N ARG A 176 -14.63 -2.07 -1.66
CA ARG A 176 -14.28 -2.42 -0.28
C ARG A 176 -14.67 -1.30 0.69
N ILE A 177 -14.36 -0.05 0.37
CA ILE A 177 -14.75 1.14 1.15
C ILE A 177 -16.28 1.19 1.31
N SER A 178 -17.03 1.04 0.21
CA SER A 178 -18.49 0.99 0.26
C SER A 178 -19.01 -0.15 1.12
N GLY A 179 -18.44 -1.36 0.98
CA GLY A 179 -18.83 -2.52 1.77
C GLY A 179 -18.60 -2.33 3.26
N ILE A 180 -17.44 -1.77 3.66
CA ILE A 180 -17.13 -1.48 5.07
C ILE A 180 -18.13 -0.48 5.65
N GLY A 181 -18.47 0.58 4.89
CA GLY A 181 -19.43 1.60 5.32
C GLY A 181 -20.85 1.07 5.59
N LEU A 182 -21.17 -0.15 5.18
CA LEU A 182 -22.46 -0.82 5.40
C LEU A 182 -22.46 -1.80 6.59
N TYR A 183 -21.33 -1.99 7.28
CA TYR A 183 -21.28 -2.86 8.44
C TYR A 183 -22.16 -2.31 9.58
N PRO A 184 -22.88 -3.18 10.32
CA PRO A 184 -23.71 -2.74 11.46
C PRO A 184 -22.94 -1.93 12.48
N GLU A 185 -21.67 -2.24 12.73
CA GLU A 185 -20.81 -1.49 13.64
C GLU A 185 -20.65 -0.02 13.22
N PHE A 186 -20.57 0.26 11.91
CA PHE A 186 -20.51 1.62 11.37
C PHE A 186 -21.86 2.32 11.45
N ILE A 187 -22.93 1.63 11.05
CA ILE A 187 -24.29 2.18 11.07
C ILE A 187 -24.71 2.54 12.50
N ASN A 188 -24.41 1.68 13.47
CA ASN A 188 -24.73 1.93 14.87
C ASN A 188 -23.92 3.10 15.45
N ALA A 189 -22.68 3.28 14.99
CA ALA A 189 -21.83 4.38 15.43
C ALA A 189 -22.21 5.73 14.80
N GLN A 190 -22.76 5.72 13.58
CA GLN A 190 -23.23 6.92 12.86
C GLN A 190 -24.56 6.64 12.12
N PRO A 191 -25.72 6.69 12.84
CA PRO A 191 -27.02 6.38 12.24
C PRO A 191 -27.41 7.27 11.06
N GLU A 192 -26.92 8.52 11.04
CA GLU A 192 -27.11 9.48 9.94
C GLU A 192 -26.69 8.94 8.57
N LEU A 193 -25.79 7.95 8.52
CA LEU A 193 -25.38 7.25 7.28
C LEU A 193 -26.52 6.46 6.62
N THR A 194 -27.60 6.19 7.34
CA THR A 194 -28.80 5.53 6.81
C THR A 194 -29.90 6.52 6.44
N GLU A 195 -29.88 7.72 7.01
CA GLU A 195 -30.87 8.77 6.75
C GLU A 195 -30.53 9.57 5.48
N TYR A 196 -29.24 9.71 5.17
CA TYR A 196 -28.72 10.42 3.99
C TYR A 196 -27.91 9.48 3.07
N GLU A 197 -27.59 9.97 1.87
CA GLU A 197 -26.70 9.22 0.96
C GLU A 197 -25.28 9.13 1.57
N SER A 198 -24.88 7.92 1.94
CA SER A 198 -23.59 7.67 2.61
C SER A 198 -22.40 8.04 1.71
N PRO A 199 -21.43 8.86 2.17
CA PRO A 199 -20.23 9.20 1.41
C PRO A 199 -19.45 7.97 0.93
N PHE A 200 -19.49 6.86 1.69
CA PHE A 200 -18.85 5.59 1.31
C PHE A 200 -19.46 4.95 0.07
N LEU A 201 -20.75 5.20 -0.21
CA LEU A 201 -21.42 4.76 -1.43
C LEU A 201 -21.20 5.76 -2.58
N VAL A 202 -21.29 7.06 -2.27
CA VAL A 202 -21.09 8.12 -3.28
C VAL A 202 -19.68 8.07 -3.86
N GLN A 203 -18.63 7.86 -3.05
CA GLN A 203 -17.27 7.72 -3.58
C GLN A 203 -17.16 6.62 -4.64
N ASN A 204 -17.91 5.52 -4.49
CA ASN A 204 -17.86 4.45 -5.48
C ASN A 204 -18.50 4.85 -6.80
N ARG A 205 -19.61 5.58 -6.75
CA ARG A 205 -20.21 6.14 -7.96
C ARG A 205 -19.23 7.05 -8.70
N GLU A 206 -18.57 7.96 -7.98
CA GLU A 206 -17.61 8.90 -8.58
C GLU A 206 -16.38 8.19 -9.14
N VAL A 207 -15.84 7.18 -8.43
CA VAL A 207 -14.73 6.36 -8.94
C VAL A 207 -15.13 5.57 -10.18
N ILE A 208 -16.32 4.97 -10.22
CA ILE A 208 -16.78 4.21 -11.39
C ILE A 208 -16.99 5.13 -12.59
N ASP A 209 -17.59 6.31 -12.42
CA ASP A 209 -17.73 7.31 -13.49
C ASP A 209 -16.36 7.77 -14.03
N PHE A 210 -15.40 8.03 -13.14
CA PHE A 210 -14.01 8.30 -13.53
C PHE A 210 -13.41 7.15 -14.36
N ILE A 211 -13.56 5.89 -13.92
CA ILE A 211 -13.02 4.72 -14.63
C ILE A 211 -13.66 4.54 -16.01
N GLU A 212 -14.95 4.80 -16.15
CA GLU A 212 -15.64 4.76 -17.44
C GLU A 212 -15.09 5.80 -18.41
N LYS A 213 -14.87 7.03 -17.94
CA LYS A 213 -14.25 8.11 -18.73
C LYS A 213 -12.81 7.76 -19.11
N PHE A 214 -12.04 7.27 -18.15
CA PHE A 214 -10.66 6.82 -18.35
C PHE A 214 -10.57 5.73 -19.45
N LYS A 215 -11.39 4.68 -19.35
CA LYS A 215 -11.41 3.61 -20.36
C LYS A 215 -11.76 4.13 -21.75
N LYS A 216 -12.75 5.02 -21.88
CA LYS A 216 -13.13 5.60 -23.19
C LYS A 216 -11.94 6.28 -23.87
N GLN A 217 -11.16 7.07 -23.15
CA GLN A 217 -9.96 7.71 -23.69
C GLN A 217 -8.88 6.70 -24.11
N HIS A 218 -8.73 5.60 -23.37
CA HIS A 218 -7.78 4.54 -23.70
C HIS A 218 -8.18 3.72 -24.94
N TYR A 219 -9.48 3.55 -25.20
CA TYR A 219 -9.99 2.80 -26.36
C TYR A 219 -10.00 3.60 -27.67
N THR A 220 -10.10 4.94 -27.63
CA THR A 220 -10.15 5.81 -28.83
C THR A 220 -8.78 6.07 -29.48
N GLY A 221 -7.84 5.13 -29.32
CA GLY A 221 -6.43 5.24 -29.68
C GLY A 221 -6.12 6.15 -30.89
N HIS A 222 -5.30 7.18 -30.65
CA HIS A 222 -4.71 8.06 -31.66
C HIS A 222 -5.67 8.92 -32.50
N GLU A 223 -6.99 8.89 -32.28
CA GLU A 223 -7.84 9.93 -32.85
C GLU A 223 -7.56 11.25 -32.14
N VAL A 224 -7.30 12.31 -32.92
CA VAL A 224 -7.07 13.69 -32.46
C VAL A 224 -8.38 14.30 -31.94
N ALA A 225 -9.10 13.58 -31.09
CA ALA A 225 -10.09 14.16 -30.22
C ALA A 225 -9.33 14.62 -28.98
N VAL A 226 -9.30 15.94 -28.75
CA VAL A 226 -8.86 16.54 -27.50
C VAL A 226 -9.91 16.17 -26.45
N LEU A 227 -9.91 14.90 -26.01
CA LEU A 227 -10.66 14.48 -24.85
C LEU A 227 -9.93 15.07 -23.64
N GLU A 228 -10.65 15.82 -22.82
CA GLU A 228 -10.10 16.27 -21.55
C GLU A 228 -9.63 15.06 -20.73
N PRO A 229 -8.49 15.16 -20.03
CA PRO A 229 -8.05 14.12 -19.12
C PRO A 229 -9.17 13.75 -18.15
N PRO A 230 -9.29 12.47 -17.74
CA PRO A 230 -10.42 12.05 -16.93
C PRO A 230 -10.26 12.70 -15.55
N ASP A 231 -11.27 13.49 -15.16
CA ASP A 231 -11.25 14.24 -13.91
C ASP A 231 -11.63 13.34 -12.72
N ALA A 232 -10.71 13.19 -11.77
CA ALA A 232 -10.93 12.44 -10.54
C ALA A 232 -11.29 13.36 -9.33
N SER A 233 -11.44 14.67 -9.54
CA SER A 233 -11.63 15.65 -8.45
C SER A 233 -12.82 15.32 -7.54
N GLN A 234 -13.94 14.86 -8.11
CA GLN A 234 -15.11 14.48 -7.30
C GLN A 234 -14.83 13.25 -6.43
N ALA A 235 -14.05 12.28 -6.91
CA ALA A 235 -13.65 11.13 -6.11
C ALA A 235 -12.79 11.57 -4.91
N PHE A 236 -11.81 12.46 -5.11
CA PHE A 236 -10.99 13.01 -4.02
C PHE A 236 -11.83 13.74 -2.97
N VAL A 237 -12.81 14.57 -3.39
CA VAL A 237 -13.74 15.24 -2.45
C VAL A 237 -14.52 14.21 -1.64
N MET A 238 -14.98 13.12 -2.26
CA MET A 238 -15.70 12.07 -1.54
C MET A 238 -14.79 11.26 -0.59
N PHE A 239 -13.51 11.07 -0.91
CA PHE A 239 -12.56 10.44 0.00
C PHE A 239 -12.37 11.29 1.27
N GLU A 240 -12.23 12.61 1.13
CA GLU A 240 -12.15 13.50 2.29
C GLU A 240 -13.42 13.44 3.15
N GLN A 241 -14.60 13.42 2.51
CA GLN A 241 -15.86 13.24 3.25
C GLN A 241 -15.94 11.88 3.97
N CYS A 242 -15.41 10.82 3.37
CA CYS A 242 -15.28 9.52 4.05
C CYS A 242 -14.38 9.62 5.29
N ARG A 243 -13.25 10.34 5.19
CA ARG A 243 -12.32 10.58 6.32
C ARG A 243 -12.99 11.39 7.43
N GLU A 244 -13.78 12.40 7.10
CA GLU A 244 -14.54 13.17 8.10
C GLU A 244 -15.50 12.29 8.90
N VAL A 245 -16.21 11.37 8.23
CA VAL A 245 -17.09 10.40 8.91
C VAL A 245 -16.29 9.49 9.84
N VAL A 246 -15.16 8.95 9.38
CA VAL A 246 -14.26 8.12 10.20
C VAL A 246 -13.80 8.88 11.45
N LEU A 247 -13.40 10.14 11.30
CA LEU A 247 -12.99 11.00 12.42
C LEU A 247 -14.14 11.26 13.41
N LYS A 248 -15.36 11.48 12.91
CA LYS A 248 -16.56 11.63 13.76
C LYS A 248 -16.81 10.36 14.57
N ILE A 249 -16.78 9.19 13.94
CA ILE A 249 -16.95 7.90 14.61
C ILE A 249 -15.88 7.71 15.69
N ARG A 250 -14.60 7.93 15.38
CA ARG A 250 -13.49 7.84 16.36
C ARG A 250 -13.70 8.75 17.57
N ARG A 251 -14.22 9.97 17.37
CA ARG A 251 -14.49 10.92 18.46
C ARG A 251 -15.68 10.48 19.32
N ALA A 252 -16.72 9.93 18.71
CA ALA A 252 -17.90 9.44 19.43
C ALA A 252 -17.57 8.22 20.30
N THR A 253 -16.78 7.28 19.75
CA THR A 253 -16.48 6.01 20.42
C THR A 253 -15.51 6.16 21.60
N LYS A 254 -14.62 7.17 21.59
CA LYS A 254 -13.77 7.53 22.75
C LYS A 254 -14.54 7.81 24.05
N ARG A 255 -15.83 8.14 23.97
CA ARG A 255 -16.66 8.51 25.14
C ARG A 255 -17.52 7.36 25.70
N ILE A 256 -17.81 6.36 24.87
CA ILE A 256 -18.85 5.34 25.14
C ILE A 256 -18.24 3.93 25.23
N GLY A 257 -17.01 3.75 24.74
CA GLY A 257 -16.35 2.44 24.57
C GLY A 257 -16.39 2.00 23.10
N VAL A 258 -15.34 1.32 22.64
CA VAL A 258 -15.18 0.91 21.24
C VAL A 258 -15.04 -0.60 21.16
N SER A 259 -15.76 -1.26 20.25
CA SER A 259 -15.53 -2.68 19.97
C SER A 259 -14.23 -2.86 19.17
N LEU A 260 -13.56 -3.98 19.41
CA LEU A 260 -12.40 -4.41 18.61
C LEU A 260 -12.72 -4.47 17.11
N SER A 261 -13.94 -4.91 16.75
CA SER A 261 -14.37 -4.98 15.35
C SER A 261 -14.49 -3.60 14.71
N LEU A 262 -15.06 -2.61 15.40
CA LEU A 262 -15.23 -1.26 14.86
C LEU A 262 -13.88 -0.58 14.62
N THR A 263 -12.95 -0.63 15.58
CA THR A 263 -11.62 -0.02 15.39
C THR A 263 -10.82 -0.72 14.29
N TYR A 264 -10.93 -2.04 14.18
CA TYR A 264 -10.31 -2.77 13.09
C TYR A 264 -10.87 -2.33 11.73
N LEU A 265 -12.20 -2.24 11.60
CA LEU A 265 -12.84 -1.79 10.37
C LEU A 265 -12.52 -0.32 10.06
N LEU A 266 -12.43 0.57 11.06
CA LEU A 266 -11.98 1.96 10.88
C LEU A 266 -10.55 2.03 10.35
N SER A 267 -9.64 1.23 10.91
CA SER A 267 -8.24 1.18 10.46
C SER A 267 -8.14 0.63 9.04
N LEU A 268 -8.89 -0.43 8.74
CA LEU A 268 -8.99 -0.99 7.38
C LEU A 268 -9.54 0.05 6.39
N LEU A 269 -10.59 0.77 6.76
CA LEU A 269 -11.20 1.80 5.92
C LEU A 269 -10.23 2.93 5.61
N GLU A 270 -9.49 3.43 6.61
CA GLU A 270 -8.44 4.45 6.40
C GLU A 270 -7.36 3.95 5.45
N GLN A 271 -6.84 2.74 5.66
CA GLN A 271 -5.84 2.15 4.76
C GLN A 271 -6.36 2.01 3.32
N CYS A 272 -7.64 1.66 3.14
CA CYS A 272 -8.24 1.61 1.81
C CYS A 272 -8.35 2.99 1.17
N LEU A 273 -8.73 4.01 1.95
CA LEU A 273 -8.83 5.40 1.50
C LEU A 273 -7.44 5.97 1.12
N ASP A 274 -6.42 5.72 1.94
CA ASP A 274 -5.04 6.14 1.68
C ASP A 274 -4.53 5.50 0.39
N ARG A 275 -4.72 4.19 0.24
CA ARG A 275 -4.25 3.47 -0.96
C ARG A 275 -5.00 3.88 -2.23
N ILE A 276 -6.32 4.05 -2.20
CA ILE A 276 -7.06 4.44 -3.41
C ILE A 276 -6.69 5.85 -3.87
N GLU A 277 -6.48 6.77 -2.92
CA GLU A 277 -6.04 8.13 -3.17
C GLU A 277 -4.63 8.14 -3.78
N LEU A 278 -3.70 7.39 -3.18
CA LEU A 278 -2.34 7.22 -3.68
C LEU A 278 -2.29 6.66 -5.11
N LEU A 279 -3.07 5.61 -5.39
CA LEU A 279 -3.14 5.01 -6.73
C LEU A 279 -3.77 5.97 -7.74
N LEU A 280 -4.81 6.74 -7.37
CA LEU A 280 -5.37 7.76 -8.26
C LEU A 280 -4.34 8.86 -8.54
N ASN A 281 -3.61 9.35 -7.54
CA ASN A 281 -2.53 10.32 -7.73
C ASN A 281 -1.45 9.81 -8.71
N ILE A 282 -1.09 8.52 -8.64
CA ILE A 282 -0.17 7.89 -9.61
C ILE A 282 -0.77 7.85 -11.02
N VAL A 283 -2.08 7.65 -11.16
CA VAL A 283 -2.73 7.53 -12.48
C VAL A 283 -3.01 8.88 -13.12
N VAL A 284 -3.57 9.84 -12.37
CA VAL A 284 -4.08 11.12 -12.91
C VAL A 284 -3.24 12.33 -12.56
N GLY A 285 -2.40 12.26 -11.53
CA GLY A 285 -1.62 13.39 -11.06
C GLY A 285 -0.70 13.97 -12.14
N ASP A 286 -0.38 15.26 -12.02
CA ASP A 286 0.70 15.84 -12.80
C ASP A 286 2.05 15.16 -12.46
N ALA A 287 3.12 15.53 -13.15
CA ALA A 287 4.43 14.91 -12.94
C ALA A 287 4.88 14.98 -11.47
N GLN A 288 4.63 16.10 -10.78
CA GLN A 288 5.04 16.27 -9.40
C GLN A 288 4.28 15.34 -8.45
N ILE A 289 2.95 15.38 -8.51
CA ILE A 289 2.11 14.52 -7.67
C ILE A 289 2.42 13.04 -7.96
N ARG A 290 2.47 12.67 -9.23
CA ARG A 290 2.69 11.29 -9.66
C ARG A 290 4.01 10.71 -9.17
N TYR A 291 5.11 11.45 -9.30
CA TYR A 291 6.44 10.96 -8.95
C TYR A 291 6.64 10.85 -7.44
N LEU A 292 6.09 11.78 -6.67
CA LEU A 292 6.08 11.67 -5.21
C LEU A 292 5.24 10.47 -4.76
N SER A 293 4.04 10.31 -5.31
CA SER A 293 3.18 9.17 -5.00
C SER A 293 3.77 7.81 -5.40
N LEU A 294 4.61 7.74 -6.44
CA LEU A 294 5.36 6.52 -6.77
C LEU A 294 6.42 6.18 -5.72
N GLY A 295 7.10 7.19 -5.16
CA GLY A 295 8.05 7.02 -4.06
C GLY A 295 7.36 6.52 -2.79
N GLU A 296 6.31 7.23 -2.38
CA GLU A 296 5.46 6.85 -1.24
C GLU A 296 4.90 5.43 -1.41
N PHE A 297 4.44 5.06 -2.61
CA PHE A 297 3.97 3.70 -2.87
C PHE A 297 5.06 2.64 -2.71
N LEU A 298 6.30 2.91 -3.15
CA LEU A 298 7.43 1.98 -2.98
C LEU A 298 7.82 1.81 -1.50
N GLU A 299 7.80 2.89 -0.74
CA GLU A 299 8.01 2.87 0.72
C GLU A 299 6.95 2.00 1.41
N ASP A 300 5.68 2.29 1.13
CA ASP A 300 4.52 1.59 1.69
C ASP A 300 4.56 0.08 1.44
N ILE A 301 4.75 -0.35 0.19
CA ILE A 301 4.76 -1.79 -0.13
C ILE A 301 5.98 -2.51 0.45
N THR A 302 7.11 -1.82 0.59
CA THR A 302 8.31 -2.42 1.17
C THR A 302 8.15 -2.57 2.67
N GLU A 303 7.57 -1.58 3.35
CA GLU A 303 7.18 -1.73 4.76
C GLU A 303 6.14 -2.84 4.95
N ALA A 304 5.11 -2.88 4.10
CA ALA A 304 4.05 -3.87 4.13
C ALA A 304 4.58 -5.31 4.05
N HIS A 305 5.51 -5.59 3.13
CA HIS A 305 6.12 -6.92 2.96
C HIS A 305 6.70 -7.48 4.28
N TYR A 306 7.24 -6.62 5.15
CA TYR A 306 7.76 -7.02 6.46
C TYR A 306 6.73 -6.96 7.59
N SER A 307 5.78 -6.03 7.52
CA SER A 307 4.79 -5.81 8.58
C SER A 307 3.69 -6.86 8.59
N GLU A 308 3.32 -7.40 7.42
CA GLU A 308 2.26 -8.41 7.24
C GLU A 308 2.57 -9.72 7.97
N LYS A 309 3.85 -10.10 8.06
CA LYS A 309 4.30 -11.31 8.77
C LYS A 309 4.42 -11.12 10.28
N SER A 310 4.28 -9.88 10.77
CA SER A 310 4.56 -9.51 12.16
C SER A 310 3.29 -9.44 13.02
N VAL A 311 3.21 -10.29 14.05
CA VAL A 311 2.17 -10.19 15.09
C VAL A 311 2.28 -8.87 15.84
N ARG A 312 3.51 -8.44 16.18
CA ARG A 312 3.74 -7.16 16.88
C ARG A 312 3.19 -5.98 16.10
N SER A 313 3.35 -5.99 14.77
CA SER A 313 2.79 -4.93 13.92
C SER A 313 1.27 -4.90 14.02
N LEU A 314 0.61 -6.05 13.88
CA LEU A 314 -0.85 -6.17 14.02
C LEU A 314 -1.35 -5.66 15.38
N MET A 315 -0.60 -5.94 16.46
CA MET A 315 -0.93 -5.47 17.81
C MET A 315 -0.69 -3.98 17.99
N THR A 316 0.31 -3.38 17.33
CA THR A 316 0.63 -1.95 17.46
C THR A 316 -0.38 -1.09 16.71
N THR A 317 -0.83 -1.52 15.54
CA THR A 317 -1.92 -0.86 14.80
C THR A 317 -3.23 -0.85 15.59
N ASN A 318 -3.37 -1.77 16.56
CA ASN A 318 -4.58 -2.00 17.35
C ASN A 318 -4.32 -1.88 18.86
N SER A 319 -3.24 -1.24 19.31
CA SER A 319 -2.80 -1.34 20.71
C SER A 319 -3.74 -0.66 21.70
N GLU A 320 -4.48 0.36 21.25
CA GLU A 320 -5.58 0.95 22.04
C GLU A 320 -6.65 -0.10 22.40
N LEU A 321 -6.85 -1.12 21.57
CA LEU A 321 -7.88 -2.15 21.72
C LEU A 321 -7.51 -3.23 22.73
N ILE A 322 -6.24 -3.64 22.77
CA ILE A 322 -5.77 -4.66 23.72
C ILE A 322 -5.81 -4.09 25.13
N ALA A 323 -5.38 -2.84 25.31
CA ALA A 323 -5.40 -2.17 26.61
C ALA A 323 -6.83 -2.04 27.15
N LEU A 324 -7.79 -1.69 26.29
CA LEU A 324 -9.20 -1.56 26.66
C LEU A 324 -9.84 -2.92 27.01
N GLN A 325 -9.66 -3.96 26.17
CA GLN A 325 -10.22 -5.29 26.43
C GLN A 325 -9.60 -5.99 27.64
N VAL A 326 -8.31 -5.79 27.91
CA VAL A 326 -7.67 -6.31 29.13
C VAL A 326 -8.27 -5.63 30.36
N THR A 327 -8.56 -4.33 30.29
CA THR A 327 -9.19 -3.59 31.39
C THR A 327 -10.65 -4.01 31.60
N GLU A 328 -11.44 -4.17 30.53
CA GLU A 328 -12.83 -4.65 30.61
C GLU A 328 -12.91 -6.12 31.04
N SER A 329 -12.01 -6.98 30.56
CA SER A 329 -11.94 -8.39 30.96
C SER A 329 -11.46 -8.54 32.41
N ALA A 330 -10.52 -7.71 32.86
CA ALA A 330 -10.09 -7.64 34.26
C ALA A 330 -11.20 -7.10 35.17
N SER A 331 -12.01 -6.15 34.69
CA SER A 331 -13.21 -5.67 35.40
C SER A 331 -14.26 -6.78 35.54
N ARG A 332 -14.55 -7.50 34.45
CA ARG A 332 -15.53 -8.61 34.43
C ARG A 332 -15.07 -9.85 35.20
N THR A 333 -13.76 -10.09 35.30
CA THR A 333 -13.21 -11.17 36.15
C THR A 333 -13.03 -10.73 37.59
N GLY A 334 -12.83 -9.44 37.88
CA GLY A 334 -12.77 -8.88 39.23
C GLY A 334 -14.09 -8.95 40.00
N GLU A 335 -15.24 -8.92 39.29
CA GLU A 335 -16.56 -9.12 39.92
C GLU A 335 -16.75 -10.52 40.52
N HIS A 336 -15.97 -11.52 40.08
CA HIS A 336 -16.02 -12.89 40.62
C HIS A 336 -15.04 -13.15 41.78
N TYR A 337 -14.22 -12.16 42.18
CA TYR A 337 -13.26 -12.31 43.30
C TYR A 337 -13.60 -11.47 44.53
N VAL A 338 -14.73 -10.76 44.55
CA VAL A 338 -15.18 -10.01 45.73
C VAL A 338 -16.26 -10.80 46.48
N SER A 339 -15.85 -11.62 47.46
CA SER A 339 -16.80 -12.22 48.40
C SER A 339 -17.34 -11.13 49.35
N THR A 340 -18.65 -10.88 49.31
CA THR A 340 -19.31 -9.90 50.21
C THR A 340 -19.65 -10.48 51.58
N ASP A 341 -19.35 -11.76 51.83
CA ASP A 341 -19.57 -12.43 53.10
C ASP A 341 -18.38 -13.32 53.52
N LYS A 342 -18.31 -13.64 54.82
CA LYS A 342 -17.23 -14.47 55.37
C LYS A 342 -17.26 -15.92 54.88
N LYS A 343 -18.38 -16.39 54.31
CA LYS A 343 -18.50 -17.75 53.77
C LYS A 343 -17.85 -17.86 52.40
N GLY A 344 -18.08 -16.90 51.50
CA GLY A 344 -17.46 -16.87 50.17
C GLY A 344 -15.93 -16.74 50.20
N PHE A 345 -15.36 -16.11 51.23
CA PHE A 345 -13.90 -16.00 51.40
C PHE A 345 -13.21 -17.35 51.63
N PHE A 346 -13.85 -18.29 52.34
CA PHE A 346 -13.27 -19.60 52.64
C PHE A 346 -13.40 -20.62 51.49
N GLU A 347 -14.32 -20.41 50.55
CA GLU A 347 -14.46 -21.28 49.36
C GLU A 347 -13.39 -21.03 48.30
N MET A 348 -12.67 -19.90 48.37
CA MET A 348 -11.59 -19.57 47.42
C MET A 348 -10.28 -20.36 47.65
N TYR A 349 -10.17 -21.10 48.77
CA TYR A 349 -8.98 -21.87 49.15
C TYR A 349 -9.13 -23.39 48.97
N ARG A 350 -10.13 -23.85 48.20
CA ARG A 350 -10.34 -25.28 47.91
C ARG A 350 -9.88 -25.68 46.53
#